data_AF-A0A6I6MZF4-F1
#
_entry.id   AF-A0A6I6MZF4-F1
#
_cell.length_a   1.000
_cell.length_b   1.000
_cell.length_c   1.000
_cell.angle_alpha   90.00
_cell.angle_beta   90.00
_cell.angle_gamma   90.00
#
_symmetry.space_group_name_H-M   'P 1'
#
loop_
_entity.id
_entity.type
_entity.pdbx_description
1 polymer ?
#
loop_
_entity_poly.entity_id
_entity_poly.type
_entity_poly.pdbx_seq_one_letter_code
_entity_poly.pdbx_strand_id
1 'polypeptide(L)'
;MADNGSANRAANRRYREAQHAGRPLIDGANGSYAKGAVNSKNFGASFAPGFTLNINAGNKTTNGTGGTGARSGGSRAESLLPAPEFGSPAQVRQYCNTLRAAAVTLSIEVAMGAEIMKGVLAAVPDPEGRPFGSRARAAKVARKLQKSADALRDAAKNAAACYSTFQQQYEEEINRVRHRARRPQQPVMNWAQQ
;
A
#
# COMPACT_ATOMS: atom_id res chain seq x y z
N MET A 1 77.68 1.51 -6.97
CA MET A 1 76.65 1.82 -5.96
C MET A 1 75.30 1.67 -6.64
N ALA A 2 74.53 0.67 -6.22
CA ALA A 2 73.33 0.20 -6.91
C ALA A 2 72.15 1.15 -6.71
N ASP A 3 71.41 1.38 -7.80
CA ASP A 3 70.27 2.28 -7.93
C ASP A 3 69.07 1.79 -7.10
N ASN A 4 68.80 2.49 -6.00
CA ASN A 4 67.72 2.20 -5.06
C ASN A 4 66.35 2.77 -5.52
N GLY A 5 66.24 3.28 -6.76
CA GLY A 5 65.04 3.93 -7.31
C GLY A 5 64.05 3.00 -8.03
N SER A 6 64.47 1.79 -8.44
CA SER A 6 63.67 0.89 -9.28
C SER A 6 62.65 0.04 -8.51
N ALA A 7 62.97 -0.37 -7.28
CA ALA A 7 62.07 -1.16 -6.42
C ALA A 7 60.83 -0.38 -5.97
N ASN A 8 60.96 0.93 -5.76
CA ASN A 8 59.88 1.79 -5.27
C ASN A 8 58.83 2.09 -6.36
N ARG A 9 59.23 2.02 -7.64
CA ARG A 9 58.34 2.26 -8.79
C ARG A 9 57.47 1.05 -9.13
N ALA A 10 57.94 -0.17 -8.84
CA ALA A 10 57.17 -1.41 -9.01
C ALA A 10 56.15 -1.62 -7.87
N ALA A 11 56.49 -1.25 -6.63
CA ALA A 11 55.57 -1.28 -5.49
C ALA A 11 54.36 -0.34 -5.70
N ASN A 12 54.60 0.87 -6.20
CA ASN A 12 53.54 1.85 -6.44
C ASN A 12 52.55 1.49 -7.58
N ARG A 13 52.95 0.64 -8.54
CA ARG A 13 52.01 0.16 -9.58
C ARG A 13 51.04 -0.88 -9.03
N ARG A 14 51.51 -1.79 -8.18
CA ARG A 14 50.66 -2.83 -7.57
C ARG A 14 49.63 -2.26 -6.59
N TYR A 15 49.96 -1.19 -5.86
CA TYR A 15 49.00 -0.49 -5.01
C TYR A 15 47.89 0.23 -5.79
N ARG A 16 48.14 0.61 -7.05
CA ARG A 16 47.17 1.35 -7.88
C ARG A 16 46.18 0.43 -8.60
N GLU A 17 46.60 -0.78 -8.97
CA GLU A 17 45.71 -1.80 -9.56
C GLU A 17 44.82 -2.49 -8.51
N ALA A 18 45.25 -2.58 -7.24
CA ALA A 18 44.45 -3.13 -6.16
C ALA A 18 43.29 -2.22 -5.68
N GLN A 19 43.24 -0.95 -6.11
CA GLN A 19 42.17 0.00 -5.73
C GLN A 19 40.98 0.04 -6.72
N HIS A 20 41.06 -0.66 -7.86
CA HIS A 20 40.00 -0.67 -8.88
C HIS A 20 39.15 -1.94 -8.95
N ALA A 21 39.40 -2.93 -8.08
CA ALA A 21 38.57 -4.13 -7.94
C ALA A 21 37.83 -4.12 -6.61
N GLY A 22 36.63 -3.52 -6.59
CA GLY A 22 35.70 -3.63 -5.46
C GLY A 22 35.23 -2.30 -4.88
N ARG A 23 34.23 -1.68 -5.51
CA ARG A 23 33.33 -0.75 -4.83
C ARG A 23 31.87 -1.16 -5.09
N PRO A 24 31.06 -1.41 -4.06
CA PRO A 24 29.61 -1.44 -4.21
C PRO A 24 29.11 -0.02 -4.50
N LEU A 25 28.15 0.08 -5.42
CA LEU A 25 27.40 1.31 -5.70
C LEU A 25 26.48 1.58 -4.50
N ILE A 26 26.79 2.61 -3.71
CA ILE A 26 25.92 3.14 -2.67
C ILE A 26 25.39 4.47 -3.19
N ASP A 27 24.12 4.46 -3.61
CA ASP A 27 23.34 5.67 -3.81
C ASP A 27 22.80 6.15 -2.45
N GLY A 28 22.72 7.47 -2.28
CA GLY A 28 22.74 8.14 -0.98
C GLY A 28 21.49 7.94 -0.11
N ALA A 29 21.72 7.57 1.16
CA ALA A 29 20.80 7.79 2.27
C ALA A 29 21.55 8.50 3.40
N ASN A 30 21.15 9.75 3.67
CA ASN A 30 21.70 10.60 4.71
C ASN A 30 21.39 10.06 6.12
N GLY A 31 22.46 9.87 6.92
CA GLY A 31 22.60 10.12 8.38
C GLY A 31 21.59 9.48 9.36
N SER A 32 21.91 9.12 10.59
CA SER A 32 23.13 9.24 11.41
C SER A 32 22.92 8.32 12.63
N TYR A 33 24.03 7.85 13.15
CA TYR A 33 24.21 6.90 14.25
C TYR A 33 23.72 7.47 15.59
N ALA A 34 22.90 6.73 16.32
CA ALA A 34 22.75 6.87 17.77
C ALA A 34 22.77 5.48 18.41
N LYS A 35 23.90 5.18 19.03
CA LYS A 35 24.18 4.00 19.84
C LYS A 35 23.43 4.16 21.17
N GLY A 36 22.32 3.44 21.34
CA GLY A 36 21.55 3.38 22.58
C GLY A 36 21.22 1.93 22.91
N ALA A 37 21.42 1.55 24.17
CA ALA A 37 21.40 0.20 24.70
C ALA A 37 20.21 -0.67 24.25
N VAL A 38 20.53 -1.92 23.88
CA VAL A 38 19.56 -3.01 23.71
C VAL A 38 18.87 -3.28 25.04
N ASN A 39 17.56 -3.04 25.12
CA ASN A 39 16.72 -3.61 26.16
C ASN A 39 15.72 -4.56 25.51
N SER A 40 16.11 -5.84 25.46
CA SER A 40 15.36 -6.96 24.91
C SER A 40 14.20 -7.37 25.82
N LYS A 41 13.27 -6.45 26.11
CA LYS A 41 12.03 -6.74 26.86
C LYS A 41 10.93 -5.75 26.49
N ASN A 42 10.41 -5.84 25.26
CA ASN A 42 9.06 -5.40 24.87
C ASN A 42 8.82 -5.70 23.38
N PHE A 43 8.71 -6.99 23.05
CA PHE A 43 8.19 -7.45 21.76
C PHE A 43 6.65 -7.37 21.82
N GLY A 44 6.10 -6.17 21.71
CA GLY A 44 4.67 -5.96 21.94
C GLY A 44 4.25 -4.50 21.95
N ALA A 45 4.53 -3.75 20.88
CA ALA A 45 3.93 -2.44 20.66
C ALA A 45 3.90 -2.12 19.15
N SER A 46 2.78 -2.46 18.53
CA SER A 46 2.06 -1.70 17.50
C SER A 46 2.89 -0.98 16.43
N PHE A 47 3.23 -1.70 15.36
CA PHE A 47 3.30 -1.11 14.02
C PHE A 47 1.92 -1.22 13.35
N ALA A 48 0.98 -0.39 13.80
CA ALA A 48 -0.24 -0.11 13.06
C ALA A 48 -0.01 1.17 12.24
N PRO A 49 -0.03 1.14 10.90
CA PRO A 49 0.02 2.37 10.13
C PRO A 49 -1.27 3.16 10.44
N GLY A 50 -1.12 4.31 11.07
CA GLY A 50 -2.24 5.13 11.53
C GLY A 50 -3.03 5.72 10.37
N PHE A 51 -4.15 5.08 10.03
CA PHE A 51 -5.29 5.77 9.47
C PHE A 51 -6.50 5.49 10.37
N THR A 52 -7.03 6.56 10.96
CA THR A 52 -8.20 6.50 11.84
C THR A 52 -9.46 6.32 10.99
N LEU A 53 -10.06 5.13 11.00
CA LEU A 53 -11.38 4.91 10.43
C LEU A 53 -12.42 5.43 11.43
N ASN A 54 -12.93 6.65 11.23
CA ASN A 54 -14.04 7.16 12.03
C ASN A 54 -15.37 6.69 11.41
N ILE A 55 -15.96 5.63 11.95
CA ILE A 55 -17.28 5.14 11.56
C ILE A 55 -18.30 5.89 12.39
N ASN A 56 -18.72 7.07 11.94
CA ASN A 56 -19.94 7.68 12.48
C ASN A 56 -21.14 7.00 11.82
N ALA A 57 -21.56 5.85 12.38
CA ALA A 57 -22.85 5.22 12.09
C ALA A 57 -23.98 6.05 12.75
N GLY A 58 -24.09 7.31 12.32
CA GLY A 58 -25.10 8.25 12.78
C GLY A 58 -26.24 8.28 11.78
N ASN A 59 -27.31 7.54 12.10
CA ASN A 59 -28.65 7.67 11.55
C ASN A 59 -29.00 9.14 11.21
N LYS A 60 -28.99 9.51 9.93
CA LYS A 60 -29.71 10.70 9.43
C LYS A 60 -30.98 10.23 8.72
N THR A 61 -31.98 9.97 9.53
CA THR A 61 -33.38 10.09 9.12
C THR A 61 -33.67 11.58 8.90
N THR A 62 -34.19 11.92 7.72
CA THR A 62 -35.32 12.84 7.40
C THR A 62 -35.08 13.59 6.08
N ASN A 63 -35.55 13.05 4.96
CA ASN A 63 -36.76 13.49 4.25
C ASN A 63 -36.86 12.82 2.87
N GLY A 64 -38.01 12.21 2.56
CA GLY A 64 -38.42 11.91 1.19
C GLY A 64 -38.74 10.44 0.87
N THR A 65 -39.96 10.02 1.23
CA THR A 65 -40.84 9.14 0.44
C THR A 65 -40.39 7.72 0.04
N GLY A 66 -40.89 6.74 0.80
CA GLY A 66 -41.75 5.67 0.26
C GLY A 66 -41.11 4.39 -0.25
N GLY A 67 -41.27 3.28 0.51
CA GLY A 67 -41.07 1.93 -0.03
C GLY A 67 -40.85 0.83 1.01
N THR A 68 -41.94 0.37 1.62
CA THR A 68 -42.22 -1.01 2.11
C THR A 68 -41.07 -1.91 2.53
N GLY A 69 -41.09 -2.30 3.81
CA GLY A 69 -40.16 -3.25 4.41
C GLY A 69 -40.16 -4.65 3.81
N ALA A 70 -39.00 -5.28 3.91
CA ALA A 70 -38.85 -6.72 3.98
C ALA A 70 -37.66 -7.02 4.91
N ARG A 71 -37.98 -7.57 6.08
CA ARG A 71 -37.03 -8.24 6.95
C ARG A 71 -36.59 -9.51 6.22
N SER A 72 -35.40 -9.50 5.65
CA SER A 72 -34.74 -10.70 5.16
C SER A 72 -33.40 -10.82 5.87
N GLY A 73 -33.33 -11.78 6.80
CA GLY A 73 -32.10 -12.22 7.46
C GLY A 73 -31.23 -13.04 6.52
N GLY A 74 -30.84 -12.44 5.40
CA GLY A 74 -29.68 -12.88 4.62
C GLY A 74 -28.52 -12.00 5.04
N SER A 75 -27.36 -12.58 5.32
CA SER A 75 -26.10 -11.86 5.49
C SER A 75 -26.00 -10.82 4.37
N ARG A 76 -26.28 -9.56 4.69
CA ARG A 76 -26.01 -8.47 3.76
C ARG A 76 -24.51 -8.55 3.60
N ALA A 77 -24.03 -8.72 2.38
CA ALA A 77 -22.63 -8.46 2.13
C ALA A 77 -22.46 -6.96 2.37
N GLU A 78 -22.05 -6.56 3.58
CA GLU A 78 -21.62 -5.19 3.81
C GLU A 78 -20.55 -4.89 2.76
N SER A 79 -20.87 -3.99 1.84
CA SER A 79 -19.96 -3.64 0.75
C SER A 79 -18.68 -3.09 1.35
N LEU A 80 -17.56 -3.77 1.06
CA LEU A 80 -16.22 -3.34 1.49
C LEU A 80 -15.83 -1.98 0.89
N LEU A 81 -16.48 -1.61 -0.22
CA LEU A 81 -16.25 -0.36 -0.93
C LEU A 81 -17.45 0.58 -0.73
N PRO A 82 -17.21 1.90 -0.62
CA PRO A 82 -18.27 2.88 -0.69
C PRO A 82 -18.98 2.78 -2.05
N ALA A 83 -20.20 3.30 -2.14
CA ALA A 83 -20.88 3.42 -3.42
C ALA A 83 -19.98 4.21 -4.40
N PRO A 84 -19.90 3.80 -5.69
CA PRO A 84 -19.06 4.44 -6.69
C PRO A 84 -19.64 5.80 -7.13
N GLU A 85 -19.53 6.78 -6.24
CA GLU A 85 -19.92 8.17 -6.48
C GLU A 85 -18.71 8.97 -6.95
N PHE A 86 -18.80 9.59 -8.13
CA PHE A 86 -17.67 10.32 -8.76
C PHE A 86 -18.01 11.78 -9.11
N GLY A 87 -18.89 12.41 -8.34
CA GLY A 87 -19.33 13.78 -8.56
C GLY A 87 -18.33 14.86 -8.12
N SER A 88 -17.25 14.52 -7.42
CA SER A 88 -16.21 15.47 -7.02
C SER A 88 -14.81 14.85 -6.92
N PRO A 89 -13.73 15.64 -7.08
CA PRO A 89 -12.35 15.16 -6.92
C PRO A 89 -12.07 14.52 -5.55
N ALA A 90 -12.78 14.97 -4.50
CA ALA A 90 -12.69 14.40 -3.16
C ALA A 90 -13.29 12.99 -3.10
N GLN A 91 -14.40 12.74 -3.80
CA GLN A 91 -15.03 11.43 -3.87
C GLN A 91 -14.17 10.43 -4.65
N VAL A 92 -13.55 10.85 -5.77
CA VAL A 92 -12.60 10.01 -6.53
C VAL A 92 -11.44 9.57 -5.63
N ARG A 93 -10.83 10.52 -4.89
CA ARG A 93 -9.77 10.23 -3.92
C ARG A 93 -10.22 9.22 -2.86
N GLN A 94 -11.39 9.46 -2.27
CA GLN A 94 -11.92 8.63 -1.20
C GLN A 94 -12.15 7.19 -1.68
N TYR A 95 -12.73 7.02 -2.87
CA TYR A 95 -12.98 5.72 -3.46
C TYR A 95 -11.66 4.95 -3.71
N CYS A 96 -10.70 5.58 -4.38
CA CYS A 96 -9.38 4.98 -4.66
C CYS A 96 -8.61 4.61 -3.38
N ASN A 97 -8.64 5.46 -2.36
CA ASN A 97 -7.98 5.19 -1.08
C ASN A 97 -8.66 4.04 -0.33
N THR A 98 -9.99 3.97 -0.36
CA THR A 98 -10.73 2.88 0.29
C THR A 98 -10.47 1.56 -0.41
N LEU A 99 -10.48 1.54 -1.75
CA LEU A 99 -10.10 0.36 -2.54
C LEU A 99 -8.68 -0.09 -2.25
N ARG A 100 -7.73 0.85 -2.19
CA ARG A 100 -6.32 0.54 -1.85
C ARG A 100 -6.22 -0.10 -0.46
N ALA A 101 -6.89 0.46 0.55
CA ALA A 101 -6.87 -0.09 1.90
C ALA A 101 -7.50 -1.49 1.96
N ALA A 102 -8.69 -1.65 1.39
CA ALA A 102 -9.39 -2.93 1.35
C ALA A 102 -8.58 -4.01 0.64
N ALA A 103 -8.00 -3.71 -0.53
CA ALA A 103 -7.21 -4.66 -1.30
C ALA A 103 -5.91 -5.07 -0.59
N VAL A 104 -5.24 -4.14 0.11
CA VAL A 104 -4.05 -4.48 0.91
C VAL A 104 -4.43 -5.41 2.07
N THR A 105 -5.48 -5.10 2.83
CA THR A 105 -5.95 -5.95 3.93
C THR A 105 -6.32 -7.35 3.44
N LEU A 106 -7.14 -7.43 2.39
CA LEU A 106 -7.53 -8.70 1.78
C LEU A 106 -6.31 -9.46 1.25
N SER A 107 -5.30 -8.79 0.71
CA SER A 107 -4.10 -9.49 0.22
C SER A 107 -3.35 -10.24 1.33
N ILE A 108 -3.35 -9.69 2.54
CA ILE A 108 -2.68 -10.29 3.70
C ILE A 108 -3.50 -11.50 4.17
N GLU A 109 -4.81 -11.33 4.31
CA GLU A 109 -5.73 -12.40 4.70
C GLU A 109 -5.71 -13.58 3.71
N VAL A 110 -5.72 -13.29 2.41
CA VAL A 110 -5.66 -14.29 1.35
C VAL A 110 -4.30 -15.01 1.35
N ALA A 111 -3.20 -14.31 1.60
CA ALA A 111 -1.87 -14.94 1.71
C ALA A 111 -1.78 -15.86 2.94
N MET A 112 -2.32 -15.43 4.08
CA MET A 112 -2.42 -16.31 5.26
C MET A 112 -3.31 -17.53 4.99
N GLY A 113 -4.44 -17.33 4.32
CA GLY A 113 -5.33 -18.41 3.88
C GLY A 113 -4.64 -19.41 2.96
N ALA A 114 -3.72 -18.95 2.09
CA ALA A 114 -2.93 -19.82 1.21
C ALA A 114 -2.02 -20.77 2.01
N GLU A 115 -1.34 -20.26 3.05
CA GLU A 115 -0.47 -21.08 3.89
C GLU A 115 -1.27 -22.05 4.79
N ILE A 116 -2.39 -21.62 5.35
CA ILE A 116 -3.30 -22.51 6.11
C ILE A 116 -3.80 -23.63 5.19
N MET A 117 -4.29 -23.29 4.00
CA MET A 117 -4.78 -24.26 3.02
C MET A 117 -3.69 -25.26 2.62
N LYS A 118 -2.47 -24.78 2.39
CA LYS A 118 -1.32 -25.64 2.08
C LYS A 118 -1.02 -26.60 3.23
N GLY A 119 -1.01 -26.12 4.47
CA GLY A 119 -0.76 -26.93 5.67
C GLY A 119 -1.81 -28.03 5.86
N VAL A 120 -3.09 -27.68 5.75
CA VAL A 120 -4.21 -28.62 5.87
C VAL A 120 -4.17 -29.68 4.77
N LEU A 121 -4.02 -29.26 3.51
CA LEU A 121 -4.00 -30.20 2.38
C LEU A 121 -2.76 -31.10 2.38
N ALA A 122 -1.62 -30.60 2.87
CA ALA A 122 -0.38 -31.38 2.97
C ALA A 122 -0.47 -32.55 3.96
N ALA A 123 -1.40 -32.51 4.93
CA ALA A 123 -1.62 -33.56 5.91
C ALA A 123 -2.49 -34.71 5.36
N VAL A 124 -3.21 -34.50 4.26
CA VAL A 124 -4.04 -35.54 3.63
C VAL A 124 -3.15 -36.61 3.00
N PRO A 125 -3.37 -37.91 3.25
CA PRO A 125 -2.61 -38.98 2.61
C PRO A 125 -2.72 -38.94 1.08
N ASP A 126 -1.66 -39.37 0.40
CA ASP A 126 -1.67 -39.46 -1.06
C ASP A 126 -2.47 -40.69 -1.52
N PRO A 127 -3.47 -40.57 -2.42
CA PRO A 127 -4.25 -41.72 -2.87
C PRO A 127 -3.40 -42.75 -3.64
N GLU A 128 -2.34 -42.28 -4.31
CA GLU A 128 -1.37 -43.12 -5.03
C GLU A 128 -0.26 -43.64 -4.11
N GLY A 129 -0.34 -43.39 -2.80
CA GLY A 129 0.66 -43.81 -1.81
C GLY A 129 2.04 -43.13 -1.97
N ARG A 130 2.16 -42.08 -2.79
CA ARG A 130 3.48 -41.47 -3.04
C ARG A 130 3.93 -40.69 -1.82
N PRO A 131 5.16 -40.91 -1.33
CA PRO A 131 5.72 -40.05 -0.29
C PRO A 131 5.78 -38.62 -0.83
N PHE A 132 5.25 -37.65 -0.08
CA PHE A 132 5.16 -36.23 -0.44
C PHE A 132 4.21 -35.86 -1.60
N GLY A 133 3.50 -36.81 -2.23
CA GLY A 133 2.58 -36.53 -3.35
C GLY A 133 1.49 -35.52 -2.98
N SER A 134 0.97 -35.63 -1.76
CA SER A 134 0.00 -34.68 -1.22
C SER A 134 0.55 -33.26 -1.06
N ARG A 135 1.79 -33.10 -0.57
CA ARG A 135 2.44 -31.79 -0.40
C ARG A 135 2.60 -31.06 -1.74
N ALA A 136 2.94 -31.77 -2.80
CA ALA A 136 3.08 -31.20 -4.13
C ALA A 136 1.73 -30.70 -4.68
N ARG A 137 0.64 -31.45 -4.48
CA ARG A 137 -0.71 -31.02 -4.84
C ARG A 137 -1.19 -29.84 -4.00
N ALA A 138 -1.00 -29.90 -2.68
CA ALA A 138 -1.32 -28.81 -1.75
C ALA A 138 -0.64 -27.51 -2.18
N ALA A 139 0.66 -27.55 -2.50
CA ALA A 139 1.38 -26.39 -3.01
C ALA A 139 0.84 -25.90 -4.36
N LYS A 140 0.35 -26.77 -5.24
CA LYS A 140 -0.28 -26.37 -6.51
C LYS A 140 -1.60 -25.61 -6.29
N VAL A 141 -2.42 -26.08 -5.34
CA VAL A 141 -3.69 -25.42 -4.98
C VAL A 141 -3.41 -24.10 -4.27
N ALA A 142 -2.58 -24.09 -3.23
CA ALA A 142 -2.23 -22.90 -2.46
C ALA A 142 -1.60 -21.80 -3.33
N ARG A 143 -0.82 -22.16 -4.36
CA ARG A 143 -0.28 -21.21 -5.34
C ARG A 143 -1.35 -20.38 -6.05
N LYS A 144 -2.56 -20.91 -6.26
CA LYS A 144 -3.66 -20.12 -6.86
C LYS A 144 -4.13 -19.03 -5.92
N LEU A 145 -4.23 -19.33 -4.62
CA LEU A 145 -4.63 -18.35 -3.62
C LEU A 145 -3.52 -17.31 -3.38
N GLN A 146 -2.26 -17.73 -3.36
CA GLN A 146 -1.11 -16.82 -3.32
C GLN A 146 -1.12 -15.85 -4.51
N LYS A 147 -1.40 -16.34 -5.72
CA LYS A 147 -1.53 -15.48 -6.91
C LYS A 147 -2.67 -14.47 -6.77
N SER A 148 -3.78 -14.84 -6.13
CA SER A 148 -4.87 -13.89 -5.83
C SER A 148 -4.43 -12.81 -4.85
N ALA A 149 -3.65 -13.15 -3.82
CA ALA A 149 -3.08 -12.15 -2.90
C ALA A 149 -2.18 -11.15 -3.65
N ASP A 150 -1.34 -11.63 -4.57
CA ASP A 150 -0.49 -10.76 -5.37
C ASP A 150 -1.31 -9.87 -6.33
N ALA A 151 -2.35 -10.42 -6.95
CA ALA A 151 -3.27 -9.65 -7.78
C ALA A 151 -4.00 -8.54 -6.99
N LEU A 152 -4.34 -8.78 -5.72
CA LEU A 152 -4.90 -7.75 -4.84
C LEU A 152 -3.89 -6.64 -4.53
N ARG A 153 -2.61 -6.99 -4.33
CA ARG A 153 -1.55 -5.98 -4.15
C ARG A 153 -1.40 -5.12 -5.41
N ASP A 154 -1.48 -5.73 -6.59
CA ASP A 154 -1.42 -5.00 -7.85
C ASP A 154 -2.68 -4.14 -8.07
N ALA A 155 -3.86 -4.63 -7.70
CA ALA A 155 -5.07 -3.81 -7.67
C ALA A 155 -4.92 -2.58 -6.75
N ALA A 156 -4.30 -2.74 -5.58
CA ALA A 156 -4.03 -1.62 -4.67
C ALA A 156 -3.02 -0.60 -5.24
N LYS A 157 -2.02 -1.06 -6.00
CA LYS A 157 -1.09 -0.18 -6.74
C LYS A 157 -1.84 0.59 -7.83
N ASN A 158 -2.64 -0.10 -8.63
CA ASN A 158 -3.43 0.49 -9.70
C ASN A 158 -4.46 1.49 -9.17
N ALA A 159 -5.06 1.25 -8.00
CA ALA A 159 -5.96 2.20 -7.36
C ALA A 159 -5.26 3.54 -7.01
N ALA A 160 -4.03 3.48 -6.50
CA ALA A 160 -3.24 4.69 -6.25
C ALA A 160 -2.80 5.38 -7.54
N ALA A 161 -2.35 4.60 -8.54
CA ALA A 161 -1.98 5.12 -9.84
C ALA A 161 -3.17 5.83 -10.51
N CYS A 162 -4.37 5.26 -10.43
CA CYS A 162 -5.59 5.84 -10.97
C CYS A 162 -5.83 7.26 -10.43
N TYR A 163 -5.74 7.47 -9.12
CA TYR A 163 -5.92 8.80 -8.55
C TYR A 163 -4.79 9.77 -8.94
N SER A 164 -3.54 9.29 -9.01
CA SER A 164 -2.41 10.11 -9.47
C SER A 164 -2.58 10.55 -10.93
N THR A 165 -2.96 9.63 -11.82
CA THR A 165 -3.26 9.94 -13.22
C THR A 165 -4.47 10.87 -13.33
N PHE A 166 -5.51 10.66 -12.53
CA PHE A 166 -6.65 11.58 -12.47
C PHE A 166 -6.21 13.00 -12.09
N GLN A 167 -5.32 13.16 -11.11
CA GLN A 167 -4.77 14.46 -10.78
C GLN A 167 -4.02 15.09 -11.96
N GLN A 168 -3.12 14.35 -12.61
CA GLN A 168 -2.32 14.85 -13.73
C GLN A 168 -3.16 15.26 -14.94
N GLN A 169 -4.17 14.47 -15.29
CA GLN A 169 -4.96 14.66 -16.51
C GLN A 169 -6.09 15.68 -16.34
N TYR A 170 -6.56 15.91 -15.11
CA TYR A 170 -7.69 16.80 -14.83
C TYR A 170 -7.30 18.01 -13.98
N GLU A 171 -6.00 18.30 -13.83
CA GLU A 171 -5.51 19.38 -12.96
C GLU A 171 -6.06 20.75 -13.39
N GLU A 172 -6.10 21.00 -14.70
CA GLU A 172 -6.59 22.26 -15.26
C GLU A 172 -8.09 22.44 -15.05
N GLU A 173 -8.88 21.39 -15.26
CA GLU A 173 -10.33 21.41 -15.07
C GLU A 173 -10.70 21.56 -13.60
N ILE A 174 -10.02 20.82 -12.71
CA ILE A 174 -10.21 20.89 -11.27
C ILE A 174 -9.88 22.29 -10.77
N ASN A 175 -8.75 22.86 -11.18
CA ASN A 175 -8.35 24.20 -10.76
C ASN A 175 -9.26 25.27 -11.37
N ARG A 176 -9.68 25.14 -12.63
CA ARG A 176 -10.64 26.06 -13.27
C ARG A 176 -12.00 26.07 -12.55
N VAL A 177 -12.51 24.91 -12.15
CA VAL A 177 -13.74 24.80 -11.34
C VAL A 177 -13.53 25.40 -9.95
N ARG A 178 -12.38 25.17 -9.33
CA ARG A 178 -12.03 25.75 -8.02
C ARG A 178 -11.94 27.28 -8.05
N HIS A 179 -11.37 27.86 -9.11
CA HIS A 179 -11.32 29.31 -9.32
C HIS A 179 -12.72 29.90 -9.59
N ARG A 180 -13.61 29.17 -10.27
CA ARG A 180 -15.01 29.58 -10.44
C ARG A 180 -15.84 29.49 -9.15
N ALA A 181 -15.61 28.48 -8.33
CA ALA A 181 -16.34 28.27 -7.09
C ALA A 181 -15.99 29.31 -6.00
N ARG A 182 -14.78 29.87 -6.05
CA ARG A 182 -14.34 30.91 -5.12
C ARG A 182 -14.72 32.29 -5.68
N ARG A 183 -16.02 32.61 -5.70
CA ARG A 183 -16.48 33.99 -5.95
C ARG A 183 -15.77 34.92 -4.95
N PRO A 184 -15.08 35.98 -5.38
CA PRO A 184 -14.55 36.96 -4.45
C PRO A 184 -15.75 37.55 -3.68
N GLN A 185 -15.77 37.42 -2.36
CA GLN A 185 -16.66 38.23 -1.52
C GLN A 185 -16.31 39.68 -1.83
N GLN A 186 -17.16 40.36 -2.58
CA GLN A 186 -17.00 41.80 -2.76
C GLN A 186 -17.09 42.43 -1.37
N PRO A 187 -16.12 43.27 -0.97
CA PRO A 187 -16.22 44.03 0.26
C PRO A 187 -17.53 44.80 0.23
N VAL A 188 -18.42 44.52 1.18
CA VAL A 188 -19.66 45.26 1.32
C VAL A 188 -19.27 46.65 1.83
N MET A 189 -19.20 47.62 0.93
CA MET A 189 -18.95 49.03 1.27
C MET A 189 -20.05 49.47 2.23
N ASN A 190 -19.73 49.65 3.51
CA ASN A 190 -20.69 50.03 4.54
C ASN A 190 -20.82 51.55 4.54
N TRP A 191 -21.80 52.07 3.81
CA TRP A 191 -22.08 53.51 3.68
C TRP A 191 -22.59 54.18 4.97
N ALA A 192 -22.74 53.43 6.06
CA ALA A 192 -23.27 53.90 7.34
C ALA A 192 -22.20 54.46 8.31
N GLN A 193 -20.96 54.69 7.84
CA GLN A 193 -19.85 55.19 8.67
C GLN A 193 -19.29 56.56 8.22
N GLN A 194 -20.11 57.44 7.62
CA GLN A 194 -19.74 58.84 7.37
C GLN A 194 -20.25 59.77 8.45
#